data_AF-A0A7V8WTK5-F1
#
_entry.id   AF-A0A7V8WTK5-F1
#
_cell.length_a   1.000
_cell.length_b   1.000
_cell.length_c   1.000
_cell.angle_alpha   90.00
_cell.angle_beta   90.00
_cell.angle_gamma   90.00
#
_symmetry.space_group_name_H-M   'P 1'
#
loop_
_entity.id
_entity.type
_entity.pdbx_description
1 polymer ?
#
loop_
_entity_poly.entity_id
_entity_poly.type
_entity_poly.pdbx_seq_one_letter_code
_entity_poly.pdbx_strand_id
1 'polypeptide(L)'
;MRERQPATQTMKASEVRQQFSSVINRVAREETRVFVEKSGVPVAAIVSAKDLRRLEKIDADIAEGWRVLEAMRAPFRDVPTEEIEREAARAIAESRAERKAARKQAAGVQ
;
A
#
# COMPACT_ATOMS: atom_id res chain seq x y z
N MET A 1 -13.54 6.36 18.15
CA MET A 1 -14.04 7.48 17.31
C MET A 1 -13.63 7.19 15.87
N ARG A 2 -14.55 7.19 14.89
CA ARG A 2 -14.12 7.13 13.48
C ARG A 2 -13.40 8.44 13.19
N GLU A 3 -12.09 8.42 12.99
CA GLU A 3 -11.36 9.59 12.48
C GLU A 3 -12.06 10.03 11.19
N ARG A 4 -12.69 11.21 11.22
CA ARG A 4 -13.30 11.79 10.01
C ARG A 4 -12.15 12.01 9.04
N GLN A 5 -12.18 11.33 7.90
CA GLN A 5 -11.20 11.59 6.85
C GLN A 5 -11.35 13.05 6.40
N PRO A 6 -10.25 13.81 6.30
CA PRO A 6 -10.28 15.19 5.83
C PRO A 6 -10.95 15.26 4.45
N ALA A 7 -11.88 16.21 4.27
CA ALA A 7 -12.55 16.39 3.00
C ALA A 7 -11.53 16.82 1.92
N THR A 8 -11.57 16.17 0.76
CA THR A 8 -10.72 16.56 -0.37
C THR A 8 -11.41 17.62 -1.19
N GLN A 9 -10.74 18.76 -1.38
CA GLN A 9 -11.22 19.88 -2.17
C GLN A 9 -10.27 20.10 -3.35
N THR A 10 -10.83 20.46 -4.50
CA THR A 10 -10.05 20.87 -5.66
C THR A 10 -10.09 22.39 -5.79
N MET A 11 -8.94 23.04 -5.97
CA MET A 11 -8.82 24.49 -6.08
C MET A 11 -7.85 24.88 -7.21
N LYS A 12 -8.14 25.98 -7.90
CA LYS A 12 -7.21 26.51 -8.91
C LYS A 12 -5.97 27.08 -8.24
N ALA A 13 -4.80 26.94 -8.87
CA ALA A 13 -3.54 27.49 -8.36
C ALA A 13 -3.63 29.01 -8.06
N SER A 14 -4.39 29.76 -8.87
CA SER A 14 -4.62 31.19 -8.65
C SER A 14 -5.41 31.48 -7.37
N GLU A 15 -6.39 30.64 -7.04
CA GLU A 15 -7.25 30.76 -5.85
C GLU A 15 -6.48 30.35 -4.59
N VAL A 16 -5.73 29.25 -4.65
CA VAL A 16 -4.84 28.81 -3.57
C VAL A 16 -3.84 29.91 -3.22
N ARG A 17 -3.26 30.59 -4.22
CA ARG A 17 -2.36 31.72 -3.99
C ARG A 17 -3.04 32.88 -3.26
N GLN A 18 -4.29 33.20 -3.61
CA GLN A 18 -5.05 34.28 -2.97
C GLN A 18 -5.47 33.94 -1.53
N GLN A 19 -5.70 32.66 -1.25
CA GLN A 19 -6.24 32.18 0.03
C GLN A 19 -5.22 31.37 0.85
N PHE A 20 -3.93 31.50 0.55
CA PHE A 20 -2.89 30.58 1.01
C PHE A 20 -2.90 30.36 2.52
N SER A 21 -2.93 31.44 3.31
CA SER A 21 -2.94 31.36 4.78
C SER A 21 -4.14 30.59 5.33
N SER A 22 -5.33 30.78 4.74
CA SER A 22 -6.55 30.05 5.14
C SER A 22 -6.44 28.57 4.79
N VAL A 23 -5.96 28.25 3.59
CA VAL A 23 -5.76 26.87 3.12
C VAL A 23 -4.79 26.13 4.05
N ILE A 24 -3.63 26.72 4.35
CA ILE A 24 -2.63 26.11 5.23
C ILE A 24 -3.20 25.87 6.63
N ASN A 25 -3.94 26.82 7.20
CA ASN A 25 -4.54 26.66 8.53
C ASN A 25 -5.55 25.50 8.59
N ARG A 26 -6.43 25.38 7.60
CA ARG A 26 -7.40 24.26 7.55
C ARG A 26 -6.72 22.91 7.33
N VAL A 27 -5.70 22.87 6.48
CA VAL A 27 -4.91 21.67 6.23
C VAL A 27 -4.14 21.25 7.48
N ALA A 28 -3.54 22.21 8.20
CA ALA A 28 -2.82 21.95 9.45
C ALA A 28 -3.73 21.40 10.56
N ARG A 29 -5.01 21.79 10.57
CA ARG A 29 -6.04 21.29 11.49
C ARG A 29 -6.66 19.96 11.04
N GLU A 30 -6.16 19.36 9.97
CA GLU A 30 -6.67 18.10 9.39
C GLU A 30 -8.14 18.20 8.93
N GLU A 31 -8.65 19.40 8.64
CA GLU A 31 -10.03 19.61 8.20
C GLU A 31 -10.21 19.31 6.71
N THR A 32 -9.14 19.51 5.92
CA THR A 32 -9.18 19.41 4.47
C THR A 32 -7.86 18.95 3.88
N ARG A 33 -7.92 18.40 2.67
CA ARG A 33 -6.79 18.20 1.75
C ARG A 33 -7.13 18.91 0.44
N VAL A 34 -6.16 19.57 -0.19
CA VAL A 34 -6.43 20.37 -1.39
C VAL A 34 -5.66 19.82 -2.58
N PHE A 35 -6.36 19.46 -3.65
CA PHE A 35 -5.76 19.31 -4.98
C PHE A 35 -5.64 20.68 -5.65
N VAL A 36 -4.44 21.00 -6.09
CA VAL A 36 -4.14 22.24 -6.81
C VAL A 36 -4.18 21.96 -8.30
N GLU A 37 -5.05 22.66 -9.00
CA GLU A 37 -5.19 22.55 -10.45
C GLU A 37 -4.56 23.71 -11.20
N LYS A 38 -4.00 23.38 -12.37
CA LYS A 38 -3.58 24.35 -13.38
C LYS A 38 -4.29 23.99 -14.69
N SER A 39 -5.10 24.91 -15.21
CA SER A 39 -5.88 24.70 -16.44
C SER A 39 -6.75 23.42 -16.42
N GLY A 40 -7.34 23.09 -15.27
CA GLY A 40 -8.21 21.91 -15.10
C GLY A 40 -7.46 20.59 -14.92
N VAL A 41 -6.12 20.62 -14.83
CA VAL A 41 -5.31 19.44 -14.56
C VAL A 41 -4.78 19.51 -13.11
N PRO A 42 -4.99 18.48 -12.28
CA PRO A 42 -4.36 18.39 -10.95
C PRO A 42 -2.83 18.30 -11.10
N VAL A 43 -2.11 19.24 -10.50
CA VAL A 43 -0.64 19.33 -10.60
C VAL A 43 0.08 19.19 -9.27
N ALA A 44 -0.60 19.44 -8.15
CA ALA A 44 -0.04 19.29 -6.81
C ALA A 44 -1.14 19.03 -5.79
N ALA A 45 -0.76 18.65 -4.57
CA ALA A 45 -1.66 18.58 -3.43
C ALA A 45 -1.05 19.27 -2.21
N ILE A 46 -1.89 19.88 -1.37
CA ILE A 46 -1.53 20.43 -0.07
C ILE A 46 -2.20 19.55 0.99
N VAL A 47 -1.38 18.92 1.81
CA VAL A 47 -1.79 17.97 2.86
C VAL A 47 -1.13 18.33 4.19
N SER A 48 -1.68 17.81 5.29
CA SER A 48 -1.12 18.04 6.61
C SER A 48 0.26 17.39 6.72
N ALA A 49 1.11 17.88 7.63
CA ALA A 49 2.40 17.24 7.89
C ALA A 49 2.25 15.79 8.38
N LYS A 50 1.14 15.46 9.06
CA LYS A 50 0.82 14.10 9.48
C LYS A 50 0.52 13.20 8.28
N ASP A 51 -0.28 13.68 7.32
CA ASP A 51 -0.58 12.93 6.10
C ASP A 51 0.68 12.74 5.24
N LEU A 52 1.55 13.76 5.13
CA LEU A 52 2.81 13.63 4.40
C LEU A 52 3.69 12.53 5.00
N ARG A 53 3.89 12.52 6.33
CA ARG A 53 4.64 11.45 7.01
C ARG A 53 4.04 10.07 6.79
N ARG A 54 2.71 9.97 6.70
CA ARG A 54 2.03 8.71 6.40
C ARG A 54 2.32 8.24 4.98
N LEU A 55 2.35 9.16 4.01
CA LEU A 55 2.74 8.84 2.62
C LEU A 55 4.19 8.38 2.55
N GLU A 56 5.11 9.11 3.18
CA GLU A 56 6.54 8.73 3.23
C GLU A 56 6.74 7.34 3.82
N LYS A 57 5.97 6.98 4.87
CA LYS A 57 6.01 5.63 5.43
C LYS A 57 5.52 4.57 4.44
N ILE A 58 4.44 4.84 3.71
CA ILE A 58 3.93 3.91 2.69
C ILE A 58 4.96 3.71 1.59
N ASP A 59 5.60 4.79 1.11
CA ASP A 59 6.65 4.70 0.10
C ASP A 59 7.85 3.87 0.58
N ALA A 60 8.27 4.07 1.83
CA ALA A 60 9.33 3.27 2.45
C ALA A 60 8.95 1.80 2.59
N ASP A 61 7.74 1.51 3.06
CA ASP A 61 7.23 0.14 3.23
C ASP A 61 7.13 -0.58 1.86
N ILE A 62 6.72 0.14 0.80
CA ILE A 62 6.69 -0.37 -0.58
C ILE A 62 8.10 -0.66 -1.09
N ALA A 63 9.04 0.27 -0.91
CA ALA A 63 10.43 0.09 -1.35
C ALA A 63 11.08 -1.14 -0.68
N GLU A 64 10.84 -1.32 0.62
CA GLU A 64 11.32 -2.49 1.36
C GLU A 64 10.65 -3.79 0.88
N GLY A 65 9.33 -3.77 0.64
CA GLY A 65 8.61 -4.91 0.08
C GLY A 65 9.17 -5.35 -1.27
N TRP A 66 9.48 -4.41 -2.16
CA TRP A 66 10.15 -4.70 -3.43
C TRP A 66 11.54 -5.30 -3.26
N ARG A 67 12.32 -4.81 -2.29
CA ARG A 67 13.65 -5.34 -1.99
C ARG A 67 13.58 -6.81 -1.52
N VAL A 68 12.62 -7.13 -0.66
CA VAL A 68 12.38 -8.49 -0.19
C VAL A 68 11.95 -9.40 -1.34
N LEU A 69 11.01 -8.96 -2.17
CA LEU A 69 10.55 -9.72 -3.33
C LEU A 69 11.68 -10.01 -4.31
N GLU A 70 12.52 -9.02 -4.61
CA GLU A 70 13.65 -9.20 -5.52
C GLU A 70 14.70 -10.16 -4.93
N ALA A 71 14.97 -10.07 -3.62
CA ALA A 71 15.84 -11.02 -2.94
C ALA A 71 15.31 -12.45 -2.97
N MET A 72 14.00 -12.65 -2.83
CA MET A 72 13.36 -13.96 -2.98
C MET A 72 13.41 -14.48 -4.41
N ARG A 73 13.30 -13.59 -5.41
CA ARG A 73 13.35 -13.95 -6.84
C ARG A 73 14.77 -14.27 -7.31
N ALA A 74 15.78 -13.61 -6.75
CA ALA A 74 17.17 -13.69 -7.23
C ALA A 74 17.70 -15.12 -7.41
N PRO A 75 17.47 -16.09 -6.49
CA PRO A 75 17.92 -17.47 -6.66
C PRO A 75 17.25 -18.24 -7.82
N PHE A 76 16.10 -17.79 -8.29
CA PHE A 76 15.29 -18.49 -9.30
C PHE A 76 15.41 -17.86 -10.71
N ARG A 77 16.27 -16.86 -10.90
CA ARG A 77 16.36 -16.12 -12.17
C ARG A 77 16.71 -17.00 -13.38
N ASP A 78 17.47 -18.06 -13.16
CA ASP A 78 17.92 -18.98 -14.21
C ASP A 78 17.12 -20.29 -14.23
N VAL A 79 16.06 -20.38 -13.43
CA VAL A 79 15.20 -21.58 -13.38
C VAL A 79 14.02 -21.39 -14.34
N PRO A 80 13.79 -22.34 -15.28
CA PRO A 80 12.63 -22.29 -16.17
C PRO A 80 11.30 -22.30 -15.40
N THR A 81 10.32 -21.56 -15.89
CA THR A 81 9.00 -21.44 -15.24
C THR A 81 8.33 -22.80 -15.04
N GLU A 82 8.44 -23.70 -16.02
CA GLU A 82 7.83 -25.04 -15.98
C GLU A 82 8.40 -25.88 -14.83
N GLU A 83 9.68 -25.70 -14.51
CA GLU A 83 10.33 -26.35 -13.39
C GLU A 83 9.84 -25.78 -12.05
N ILE A 84 9.73 -24.45 -11.94
CA ILE A 84 9.17 -23.79 -10.76
C ILE A 84 7.73 -24.27 -10.50
N GLU A 85 6.89 -24.33 -11.53
CA GLU A 85 5.50 -24.76 -11.42
C GLU A 85 5.39 -26.23 -10.99
N ARG A 86 6.23 -27.10 -11.55
CA ARG A 86 6.27 -28.53 -11.19
C ARG A 86 6.64 -28.72 -9.73
N GLU A 87 7.71 -28.08 -9.27
CA GLU A 87 8.16 -28.20 -7.87
C GLU A 87 7.16 -27.55 -6.90
N ALA A 88 6.55 -26.41 -7.28
CA ALA A 88 5.50 -25.78 -6.48
C ALA A 88 4.26 -26.68 -6.34
N ALA A 89 3.80 -27.32 -7.42
CA ALA A 89 2.68 -28.24 -7.40
C ALA A 89 2.95 -29.44 -6.47
N ARG A 90 4.17 -29.98 -6.52
CA ARG A 90 4.63 -31.05 -5.63
C ARG A 90 4.59 -30.61 -4.17
N ALA A 91 5.20 -29.47 -3.83
CA ALA A 91 5.23 -28.95 -2.46
C ALA A 91 3.81 -28.68 -1.89
N ILE A 92 2.90 -28.16 -2.72
CA ILE A 92 1.49 -27.95 -2.33
C ILE A 92 0.80 -29.29 -2.06
N ALA A 93 1.03 -30.31 -2.89
CA ALA A 93 0.44 -31.63 -2.72
C ALA A 93 0.91 -32.29 -1.41
N GLU A 94 2.22 -32.21 -1.12
CA GLU A 94 2.83 -32.70 0.11
C GLU A 94 2.22 -32.01 1.34
N SER A 95 2.17 -30.67 1.37
CA SER A 95 1.56 -29.91 2.47
C SER A 95 0.08 -30.24 2.69
N ARG A 96 -0.69 -30.45 1.60
CA ARG A 96 -2.10 -30.86 1.70
C ARG A 96 -2.25 -32.26 2.29
N ALA A 97 -1.38 -33.19 1.91
CA ALA A 97 -1.38 -34.55 2.44
C ALA A 97 -1.08 -34.56 3.95
N GLU A 98 -0.07 -33.79 4.38
CA GLU A 98 0.28 -33.62 5.80
C GLU A 98 -0.88 -33.02 6.60
N ARG A 99 -1.49 -31.93 6.10
CA ARG A 99 -2.66 -31.31 6.76
C ARG A 99 -3.85 -32.25 6.87
N LYS A 100 -4.08 -33.10 5.86
CA LYS A 100 -5.14 -34.11 5.90
C LYS A 100 -4.83 -35.20 6.92
N ALA A 101 -3.57 -35.64 7.02
CA ALA A 101 -3.14 -36.62 8.02
C ALA A 101 -3.28 -36.06 9.44
N ALA A 102 -2.83 -34.83 9.68
CA ALA A 102 -2.96 -34.15 10.97
C ALA A 102 -4.43 -34.00 11.40
N ARG A 103 -5.33 -33.63 10.47
CA ARG A 103 -6.77 -33.56 10.75
C ARG A 103 -7.38 -34.93 11.09
N LYS A 104 -6.97 -36.00 10.41
CA LYS A 104 -7.43 -37.35 10.73
C LYS A 104 -6.95 -37.83 12.10
N GLN A 105 -5.71 -37.52 12.46
CA GLN A 105 -5.16 -37.81 13.79
C GLN A 105 -5.91 -37.03 14.88
N ALA A 106 -6.18 -35.74 14.66
CA ALA A 106 -6.96 -34.94 15.59
C ALA A 106 -8.44 -35.38 15.72
N ALA A 107 -9.03 -35.90 14.64
CA ALA A 107 -10.42 -36.42 14.65
C ALA A 107 -10.55 -37.87 15.15
N GLY A 108 -9.44 -38.63 15.19
CA GLY A 108 -9.38 -40.00 15.71
C GLY A 108 -9.01 -40.08 17.20
N VAL A 109 -8.78 -38.95 17.86
CA VAL A 109 -8.65 -38.83 19.31
C VAL A 109 -10.00 -38.33 19.85
N GLN A 110 -10.99 -39.21 19.89
CA GLN A 110 -12.23 -39.11 20.69
C GLN A 110 -12.59 -40.49 21.20
#